data_AF-A0A957WZZ5-F1
#
_entry.id   AF-A0A957WZZ5-F1
#
_cell.length_a   1.000
_cell.length_b   1.000
_cell.length_c   1.000
_cell.angle_alpha   90.00
_cell.angle_beta   90.00
_cell.angle_gamma   90.00
#
_symmetry.space_group_name_H-M   'P 1'
#
loop_
_entity.id
_entity.type
_entity.pdbx_description
1 polymer ?
#
loop_
_entity_poly.entity_id
_entity_poly.type
_entity_poly.pdbx_seq_one_letter_code
_entity_poly.pdbx_strand_id
1 'polypeptide(L)'
;GVAEGVFVTPYPRTTAQITYQLMQNMAEILADLMLHPRPDVDALIYETVNAYQQATERVLGAAEGSLQIFDAATIYEKWFT
;
A
#
# COMPACT_ATOMS: atom_id res chain seq x y z
N GLY A 1 -2.09 5.02 -17.37
CA GLY A 1 -0.93 5.40 -16.54
C GLY A 1 0.08 6.24 -17.30
N VAL A 2 1.22 5.64 -17.69
CA VAL A 2 2.33 6.37 -18.34
C VAL A 2 1.93 6.99 -19.68
N ALA A 3 1.25 6.24 -20.56
CA ALA A 3 0.79 6.74 -21.85
C ALA A 3 -0.25 7.87 -21.74
N GLU A 4 -0.97 7.93 -20.62
CA GLU A 4 -1.99 8.94 -20.32
C GLU A 4 -1.39 10.16 -19.58
N GLY A 5 -0.10 10.12 -19.23
CA GLY A 5 0.58 11.19 -18.50
C GLY A 5 0.26 11.28 -17.01
N VAL A 6 -0.45 10.30 -16.43
CA VAL A 6 -0.83 10.31 -15.00
C VAL A 6 0.22 9.68 -14.08
N PHE A 7 1.13 8.88 -14.64
CA PHE A 7 2.25 8.26 -13.93
C PHE A 7 3.57 8.71 -14.55
N VAL A 8 4.55 9.04 -13.71
CA VAL A 8 5.86 9.52 -14.14
C VAL A 8 6.94 8.51 -13.73
N THR A 9 7.21 7.55 -14.63
CA THR A 9 8.34 6.64 -14.48
C THR A 9 9.05 6.37 -15.81
N PRO A 10 10.40 6.45 -15.86
CA PRO A 10 11.17 6.06 -17.04
C PRO A 10 11.34 4.54 -17.17
N TYR A 11 10.97 3.74 -16.17
CA TYR A 11 11.19 2.29 -16.12
C TYR A 11 9.92 1.51 -15.79
N PRO A 12 8.87 1.56 -16.64
CA PRO A 12 7.54 1.06 -16.31
C PRO A 12 7.50 -0.40 -15.84
N ARG A 13 8.32 -1.27 -16.45
CA ARG A 13 8.39 -2.68 -16.05
C ARG A 13 8.99 -2.87 -14.65
N THR A 14 10.11 -2.23 -14.37
CA THR A 14 10.78 -2.31 -13.08
C THR A 14 9.95 -1.64 -12.00
N THR A 15 9.34 -0.49 -12.29
CA THR A 15 8.40 0.17 -11.38
C THR A 15 7.23 -0.75 -11.01
N ALA A 16 6.63 -1.45 -11.97
CA ALA A 16 5.56 -2.41 -11.68
C ALA A 16 6.03 -3.56 -10.75
N GLN A 17 7.25 -4.07 -10.95
CA GLN A 17 7.83 -5.10 -10.08
C GLN A 17 8.07 -4.58 -8.65
N ILE A 18 8.59 -3.35 -8.51
CA ILE A 18 8.79 -2.71 -7.21
C ILE A 18 7.45 -2.49 -6.52
N THR A 19 6.46 -1.94 -7.22
CA THR A 19 5.10 -1.77 -6.69
C THR A 19 4.56 -3.09 -6.17
N TYR A 20 4.65 -4.17 -6.95
CA TYR A 20 4.20 -5.49 -6.52
C TYR A 20 4.91 -5.98 -5.25
N GLN A 21 6.24 -5.81 -5.16
CA GLN A 21 7.00 -6.17 -3.96
C GLN A 21 6.57 -5.38 -2.71
N LEU A 22 6.24 -4.09 -2.87
CA LEU A 22 5.67 -3.30 -1.77
C LEU A 22 4.34 -3.90 -1.29
N MET A 23 3.45 -4.29 -2.21
CA MET A 23 2.17 -4.91 -1.83
C MET A 23 2.38 -6.24 -1.09
N GLN A 24 3.32 -7.07 -1.57
CA GLN A 24 3.65 -8.35 -0.93
C GLN A 24 4.19 -8.15 0.49
N ASN A 25 5.10 -7.19 0.67
CA ASN A 25 5.67 -6.91 1.98
C ASN A 25 4.63 -6.32 2.95
N MET A 26 3.70 -5.47 2.47
CA MET A 26 2.57 -5.03 3.27
C MET A 26 1.71 -6.21 3.73
N ALA A 27 1.42 -7.16 2.83
CA ALA A 27 0.62 -8.33 3.16
C ALA A 27 1.29 -9.20 4.24
N GLU A 28 2.63 -9.34 4.20
CA GLU A 28 3.38 -10.05 5.25
C GLU A 28 3.28 -9.35 6.61
N ILE A 29 3.39 -8.02 6.65
CA ILE A 29 3.25 -7.24 7.89
C ILE A 29 1.83 -7.38 8.46
N LEU A 30 0.80 -7.25 7.60
CA LEU A 30 -0.58 -7.40 8.03
C LEU A 30 -0.86 -8.82 8.53
N ALA A 31 -0.32 -9.85 7.86
CA ALA A 31 -0.45 -11.23 8.32
C ALA A 31 0.21 -11.45 9.69
N ASP A 32 1.37 -10.86 9.95
CA ASP A 32 2.01 -10.93 11.26
C ASP A 32 1.16 -10.25 12.34
N LEU A 33 0.61 -9.07 12.06
CA LEU A 33 -0.30 -8.37 12.99
C LEU A 33 -1.58 -9.17 13.28
N MET A 34 -2.11 -9.91 12.29
CA MET A 34 -3.26 -10.80 12.48
C MET A 34 -2.94 -11.98 13.40
N LEU A 35 -1.76 -12.57 13.22
CA LEU A 35 -1.34 -13.76 13.97
C LEU A 35 -0.79 -13.44 15.37
N HIS A 36 -0.27 -12.22 15.55
CA HIS A 36 0.33 -11.75 16.79
C HIS A 36 -0.26 -10.39 17.22
N PRO A 37 -1.51 -10.35 17.70
CA PRO A 37 -2.17 -9.10 18.05
C PRO A 37 -1.44 -8.34 19.16
N ARG A 38 -1.29 -7.03 18.97
CA ARG A 38 -0.65 -6.10 19.91
C ARG A 38 -1.70 -5.13 20.48
N PRO A 39 -1.45 -4.51 21.66
CA PRO A 39 -2.39 -3.54 22.23
C PRO A 39 -2.70 -2.34 21.33
N ASP A 40 -1.80 -2.02 20.41
CA ASP A 40 -1.84 -0.92 19.45
C ASP A 40 -2.10 -1.39 18.00
N VAL A 41 -2.60 -2.62 17.81
CA VAL A 41 -2.75 -3.25 16.48
C VAL A 41 -3.57 -2.40 15.52
N ASP A 42 -4.66 -1.78 15.98
CA ASP A 42 -5.51 -0.91 15.17
C ASP A 42 -4.70 0.24 14.57
N ALA A 43 -4.00 1.00 15.41
CA ALA A 43 -3.19 2.14 14.97
C ALA A 43 -2.09 1.72 13.99
N LEU A 44 -1.43 0.58 14.25
CA LEU A 44 -0.40 0.03 13.38
C LEU A 44 -0.92 -0.38 12.00
N ILE A 45 -2.15 -0.93 11.92
CA ILE A 45 -2.77 -1.26 10.64
C ILE A 45 -3.01 0.00 9.81
N TYR A 46 -3.60 1.04 10.42
CA TYR A 46 -3.86 2.30 9.72
C TYR A 46 -2.56 2.97 9.26
N GLU A 47 -1.54 3.03 10.12
CA GLU A 47 -0.24 3.58 9.75
C GLU A 47 0.39 2.81 8.59
N THR A 48 0.43 1.47 8.70
CA THR A 48 1.02 0.60 7.67
C THR A 48 0.31 0.80 6.34
N VAL A 49 -1.01 0.65 6.28
CA VAL A 49 -1.75 0.75 5.02
C VAL A 49 -1.56 2.12 4.36
N ASN A 50 -1.64 3.22 5.14
CA ASN A 50 -1.45 4.56 4.62
C ASN A 50 -0.02 4.82 4.11
N ALA A 51 0.99 4.30 4.81
CA ALA A 51 2.38 4.41 4.39
C ALA A 51 2.63 3.68 3.06
N TYR A 52 2.09 2.47 2.89
CA TYR A 52 2.24 1.70 1.65
C TYR A 52 1.44 2.29 0.47
N GLN A 53 0.27 2.88 0.73
CA GLN A 53 -0.48 3.67 -0.26
C GLN A 53 0.37 4.84 -0.77
N GLN A 54 0.90 5.66 0.15
CA GLN A 54 1.75 6.81 -0.21
C GLN A 54 3.03 6.38 -0.94
N ALA A 55 3.69 5.31 -0.47
CA ALA A 55 4.89 4.79 -1.12
C ALA A 55 4.60 4.30 -2.54
N THR A 56 3.47 3.63 -2.76
CA THR A 56 3.06 3.15 -4.08
C THR A 56 2.82 4.30 -5.05
N GLU A 57 2.13 5.36 -4.62
CA GLU A 57 1.94 6.57 -5.44
C GLU A 57 3.28 7.21 -5.83
N ARG A 58 4.20 7.35 -4.88
CA ARG A 58 5.54 7.90 -5.13
C ARG A 58 6.34 7.05 -6.13
N VAL A 59 6.31 5.72 -5.98
CA VAL A 59 7.01 4.80 -6.90
C VAL A 59 6.44 4.88 -8.31
N LEU A 60 5.13 5.03 -8.45
CA LEU A 60 4.47 5.20 -9.75
C LEU A 60 4.65 6.61 -10.34
N GLY A 61 5.12 7.57 -9.54
CA GLY A 61 5.13 8.98 -9.93
C GLY A 61 3.71 9.53 -10.14
N ALA A 62 2.77 9.06 -9.33
CA ALA A 62 1.38 9.52 -9.31
C ALA A 62 1.26 10.75 -8.37
N ALA A 63 0.20 11.54 -8.54
CA ALA A 63 -0.12 12.59 -7.59
C ALA A 63 -0.54 11.98 -6.23
N GLU A 64 -0.26 12.68 -5.14
CA GLU A 64 -0.63 12.24 -3.79
C GLU A 64 -2.16 12.09 -3.68
N GLY A 65 -2.61 10.97 -3.14
CA GLY A 65 -4.03 10.62 -2.99
C GLY A 65 -4.77 10.34 -4.30
N SER A 66 -4.08 10.36 -5.45
CA SER A 66 -4.72 10.12 -6.75
C SER A 66 -5.06 8.64 -6.98
N LEU A 67 -4.47 7.74 -6.18
CA LEU A 67 -4.77 6.33 -6.22
C LEU A 67 -5.51 5.94 -4.95
N GLN A 68 -6.45 5.01 -5.09
CA GLN A 68 -7.17 4.39 -3.98
C GLN A 68 -6.97 2.88 -4.11
N ILE A 69 -5.73 2.43 -3.90
CA ILE A 69 -5.36 1.01 -4.04
C ILE A 69 -5.71 0.26 -2.77
N PHE A 70 -5.43 0.89 -1.63
CA PHE A 70 -5.71 0.34 -0.32
C PHE A 70 -6.55 1.33 0.49
N ASP A 71 -7.58 0.81 1.14
CA ASP A 71 -8.34 1.54 2.14
C ASP A 71 -8.13 0.86 3.49
N ALA A 72 -7.49 1.59 4.41
CA ALA A 72 -7.18 1.09 5.74
C ALA A 72 -8.44 0.71 6.52
N ALA A 73 -9.53 1.48 6.35
CA ALA A 73 -10.79 1.19 7.02
C ALA A 73 -11.41 -0.13 6.51
N THR A 74 -11.48 -0.32 5.19
CA THR A 74 -11.96 -1.57 4.58
C THR A 74 -11.11 -2.78 4.98
N ILE A 75 -9.77 -2.64 5.00
CA ILE A 75 -8.87 -3.73 5.40
C ILE A 75 -9.11 -4.10 6.87
N TYR A 76 -9.18 -3.09 7.74
CA TYR A 76 -9.43 -3.29 9.16
C TYR A 76 -10.76 -4.01 9.41
N GLU A 77 -11.85 -3.51 8.83
CA GLU A 77 -13.20 -4.07 8.99
C GLU A 77 -13.28 -5.53 8.50
N LYS A 78 -12.62 -5.86 7.39
CA LYS A 78 -12.76 -7.19 6.77
C LYS A 78 -11.85 -8.25 7.36
N TRP A 79 -10.68 -7.88 7.88
CA TRP A 79 -9.65 -8.84 8.24
C TRP A 79 -9.36 -8.87 9.75
N PHE A 80 -9.71 -7.82 10.49
CA PHE A 80 -9.37 -7.67 11.91
C PHE A 80 -10.58 -7.50 12.84
N THR A 81 -11.79 -7.40 12.29
CA THR A 81 -13.07 -7.42 13.03
C THR A 81 -13.82 -8.71 12.70
#